data_AF-R0GBL0-F1
#
_entry.id   AF-R0GBL0-F1
#
_cell.length_a   1.000
_cell.length_b   1.000
_cell.length_c   1.000
_cell.angle_alpha   90.00
_cell.angle_beta   90.00
_cell.angle_gamma   90.00
#
_symmetry.space_group_name_H-M   'P 1'
#
loop_
_entity.id
_entity.type
_entity.pdbx_description
1 polymer ?
#
loop_
_entity_poly.entity_id
_entity_poly.type
_entity_poly.pdbx_seq_one_letter_code
_entity_poly.pdbx_strand_id
1 'polypeptide(L)'
;MLVNAGQTGQRWIPAKNVPEKNRILCFLAIQAMSNDNGKNPMPNDKDNDDLVFTAFKNMDLYGKDHNVLSGLLGMTTCSERSCEFQKFLQRLDTYPTAERESHLFEIGSLLTTNNCAFLDLATNQSGSHALRTLFRRSPALDHLIFLSVSMNFFSLMTNLARVETGCLALNEVFQEIRGKYRDLIFKRVAKNADWLSFDHYGTHVVQNFLTLENPGATAAIAERLCGCFFRLAKERQGSYVVEKCLKSCFAREIVLEEFRGNDQEWVRMANDKFGNFVAQCALKVMKEEGMTPLLREFIEKLRPYFCTMKIGYGKNIVRLIQEDIERCL
;
A
#
# COMPACT_ATOMS: atom_id res chain seq x y z
N MET A 1 -8.88 -0.50 42.13
CA MET A 1 -7.87 -1.43 42.68
C MET A 1 -6.82 -1.69 41.60
N LEU A 2 -5.58 -1.24 41.82
CA LEU A 2 -4.35 -1.69 41.13
C LEU A 2 -3.64 -2.62 42.14
N VAL A 3 -2.92 -3.72 41.85
CA VAL A 3 -1.61 -3.98 41.18
C VAL A 3 -1.47 -5.54 41.25
N ASN A 4 -0.85 -6.35 40.37
CA ASN A 4 0.56 -6.37 39.96
C ASN A 4 0.83 -7.17 38.68
N ALA A 5 1.98 -6.84 38.08
CA ALA A 5 2.56 -7.33 36.86
C ALA A 5 3.10 -8.76 36.93
N GLY A 6 2.92 -9.49 35.83
CA GLY A 6 3.58 -10.76 35.55
C GLY A 6 3.35 -11.14 34.10
N GLN A 7 4.43 -11.08 33.31
CA GLN A 7 4.72 -11.78 32.06
C GLN A 7 3.55 -12.34 31.20
N THR A 8 3.58 -11.94 29.92
CA THR A 8 2.90 -12.51 28.74
C THR A 8 1.42 -12.14 28.52
N GLY A 9 1.11 -11.62 27.32
CA GLY A 9 -0.25 -11.50 26.77
C GLY A 9 -0.87 -10.09 26.78
N GLN A 10 -0.63 -9.28 25.75
CA GLN A 10 -1.48 -8.10 25.49
C GLN A 10 -2.73 -8.49 24.70
N ARG A 11 -3.90 -8.36 25.34
CA ARG A 11 -5.21 -8.24 24.67
C ARG A 11 -5.86 -6.90 25.07
N TRP A 12 -6.20 -6.15 24.01
CA TRP A 12 -7.23 -5.11 23.79
C TRP A 12 -7.35 -3.89 24.73
N ILE A 13 -7.11 -2.72 24.14
CA ILE A 13 -7.53 -1.40 24.62
C ILE A 13 -8.90 -1.07 23.98
N PRO A 14 -9.91 -0.58 24.72
CA PRO A 14 -11.19 -0.14 24.14
C PRO A 14 -11.05 1.08 23.23
N ALA A 15 -11.82 1.13 22.14
CA ALA A 15 -11.77 2.10 21.03
C ALA A 15 -12.01 3.59 21.38
N LYS A 16 -12.18 3.95 22.66
CA LYS A 16 -12.45 5.32 23.09
C LYS A 16 -11.20 6.14 23.48
N ASN A 17 -10.00 5.54 23.47
CA ASN A 17 -8.76 6.23 23.85
C ASN A 17 -7.66 6.14 22.77
N VAL A 18 -8.00 6.47 21.52
CA VAL A 18 -6.99 6.78 20.48
C VAL A 18 -6.58 8.26 20.65
N PRO A 19 -5.28 8.61 20.77
CA PRO A 19 -4.87 9.96 21.13
C PRO A 19 -5.26 11.01 20.08
N GLU A 20 -5.77 12.14 20.57
CA GLU A 20 -6.18 13.37 19.87
C GLU A 20 -5.02 14.13 19.15
N LYS A 21 -3.87 13.48 18.97
CA LYS A 21 -2.66 14.10 18.40
C LYS A 21 -2.69 14.31 16.88
N ASN A 22 -3.70 13.80 16.18
CA ASN A 22 -3.84 13.99 14.73
C ASN A 22 -4.76 15.15 14.33
N ARG A 23 -5.48 15.77 15.27
CA ARG A 23 -6.23 17.02 15.00
C ARG A 23 -5.32 18.25 14.97
N ILE A 24 -4.24 18.23 15.75
CA ILE A 24 -3.38 19.40 15.99
C ILE A 24 -2.45 19.71 14.80
N LEU A 25 -2.04 18.72 14.02
CA LEU A 25 -1.13 18.95 12.88
C LEU A 25 -1.81 19.67 11.69
N CYS A 26 -3.10 19.41 11.43
CA CYS A 26 -3.87 20.22 10.49
C CYS A 26 -4.21 21.60 11.08
N PHE A 27 -4.51 21.69 12.39
CA PHE A 27 -4.88 22.95 13.03
C PHE A 27 -3.72 23.96 13.12
N LEU A 28 -2.49 23.50 13.37
CA LEU A 28 -1.31 24.37 13.42
C LEU A 28 -0.84 24.85 12.04
N ALA A 29 -1.16 24.11 10.97
CA ALA A 29 -0.91 24.57 9.60
C ALA A 29 -1.87 25.71 9.19
N ILE A 30 -3.09 25.72 9.74
CA ILE A 30 -4.14 26.71 9.46
C ILE A 30 -3.89 28.05 10.17
N GLN A 31 -3.31 28.06 11.38
CA GLN A 31 -3.03 29.31 12.11
C GLN A 31 -1.85 30.13 11.58
N ALA A 32 -1.03 29.58 10.68
CA ALA A 32 0.17 30.27 10.21
C ALA A 32 -0.05 31.25 9.04
N MET A 33 -1.27 31.39 8.50
CA MET A 33 -1.46 32.04 7.18
C MET A 33 -2.67 32.97 7.02
N SER A 34 -3.22 33.61 8.06
CA SER A 34 -4.27 34.63 7.83
C SER A 34 -4.27 35.78 8.85
N ASN A 35 -3.77 36.93 8.41
CA ASN A 35 -4.17 38.26 8.85
C ASN A 35 -4.57 39.03 7.57
N ASP A 36 -5.86 39.26 7.33
CA ASP A 36 -6.49 40.60 7.22
C ASP A 36 -7.91 40.53 6.58
N ASN A 37 -8.73 41.53 6.89
CA ASN A 37 -10.19 41.58 6.92
C ASN A 37 -10.90 42.02 5.62
N GLY A 38 -12.20 41.69 5.47
CA GLY A 38 -13.20 42.70 5.03
C GLY A 38 -14.42 42.32 4.15
N LYS A 39 -15.60 42.20 4.81
CA LYS A 39 -16.99 42.73 4.51
C LYS A 39 -17.78 42.40 3.20
N ASN A 40 -19.07 42.06 3.43
CA ASN A 40 -20.24 41.74 2.56
C ASN A 40 -20.98 42.97 1.94
N PRO A 41 -21.83 42.88 0.86
CA PRO A 41 -23.22 42.31 0.91
C PRO A 41 -23.84 41.66 -0.39
N MET A 42 -25.07 41.11 -0.28
CA MET A 42 -25.93 40.32 -1.25
C MET A 42 -27.07 41.17 -1.93
N PRO A 43 -28.07 40.70 -2.74
CA PRO A 43 -28.40 39.39 -3.42
C PRO A 43 -29.00 39.46 -4.89
N ASN A 44 -29.20 38.29 -5.59
CA ASN A 44 -30.47 37.85 -6.27
C ASN A 44 -30.35 36.66 -7.29
N ASP A 45 -31.06 35.56 -6.99
CA ASP A 45 -31.96 34.69 -7.78
C ASP A 45 -31.52 34.04 -9.13
N LYS A 46 -30.62 33.02 -9.06
CA LYS A 46 -30.44 31.91 -10.04
C LYS A 46 -30.14 30.59 -9.31
N ASP A 47 -30.99 30.29 -8.33
CA ASP A 47 -30.64 29.71 -7.03
C ASP A 47 -30.61 28.17 -6.94
N ASN A 48 -29.81 27.47 -7.74
CA ASN A 48 -29.41 26.11 -7.31
C ASN A 48 -27.96 25.72 -7.63
N ASP A 49 -27.44 26.10 -8.81
CA ASP A 49 -26.02 25.89 -9.13
C ASP A 49 -25.10 26.94 -8.48
N ASP A 50 -25.66 28.11 -8.14
CA ASP A 50 -24.94 29.18 -7.44
C ASP A 50 -24.94 28.98 -5.92
N LEU A 51 -25.77 28.11 -5.34
CA LEU A 51 -25.79 27.84 -3.90
C LEU A 51 -24.54 27.08 -3.43
N VAL A 52 -24.06 26.12 -4.24
CA VAL A 52 -22.82 25.38 -3.94
C VAL A 52 -21.63 26.32 -4.02
N PHE A 53 -21.53 27.12 -5.08
CA PHE A 53 -20.43 28.07 -5.24
C PHE A 53 -20.52 29.25 -4.28
N THR A 54 -21.71 29.74 -3.93
CA THR A 54 -21.92 30.78 -2.90
C THR A 54 -21.64 30.23 -1.50
N ALA A 55 -21.86 28.93 -1.25
CA ALA A 55 -21.42 28.27 -0.03
C ALA A 55 -19.90 28.16 0.06
N PHE A 56 -19.19 27.99 -1.07
CA PHE A 56 -17.72 28.05 -1.12
C PHE A 56 -17.17 29.50 -1.11
N LYS A 57 -17.86 30.46 -1.74
CA LYS A 57 -17.49 31.89 -1.75
C LYS A 57 -17.70 32.58 -0.40
N ASN A 58 -18.68 32.10 0.39
CA ASN A 58 -19.01 32.57 1.73
C ASN A 58 -18.47 31.63 2.83
N MET A 59 -17.32 30.99 2.60
CA MET A 59 -16.61 30.22 3.63
C MET A 59 -16.06 31.14 4.73
N ASP A 60 -16.97 31.70 5.53
CA ASP A 60 -16.67 32.15 6.88
C ASP A 60 -16.61 30.88 7.74
N LEU A 61 -15.42 30.27 7.83
CA LEU A 61 -15.13 28.96 8.41
C LEU A 61 -15.20 28.92 9.95
N TYR A 62 -16.19 29.61 10.51
CA TYR A 62 -16.61 29.47 11.89
C TYR A 62 -18.09 29.05 11.92
N GLY A 63 -18.38 27.79 11.54
CA GLY A 63 -19.61 27.10 12.00
C GLY A 63 -20.54 26.39 10.99
N LYS A 64 -20.15 26.09 9.74
CA LYS A 64 -21.05 25.44 8.73
C LYS A 64 -20.46 24.24 7.94
N ASP A 65 -19.54 23.47 8.54
CA ASP A 65 -18.72 22.48 7.81
C ASP A 65 -19.46 21.22 7.29
N HIS A 66 -20.56 20.80 7.91
CA HIS A 66 -21.18 19.49 7.58
C HIS A 66 -21.92 19.45 6.23
N ASN A 67 -22.59 20.54 5.84
CA ASN A 67 -23.40 20.55 4.61
C ASN A 67 -22.52 20.61 3.34
N VAL A 68 -21.40 21.35 3.40
CA VAL A 68 -20.46 21.48 2.28
C VAL A 68 -19.72 20.17 2.06
N LEU A 69 -19.22 19.54 3.13
CA LEU A 69 -18.58 18.23 3.05
C LEU A 69 -19.54 17.16 2.52
N SER A 70 -20.79 17.12 3.00
CA SER A 70 -21.80 16.17 2.52
C SER A 70 -22.13 16.38 1.05
N GLY A 71 -22.21 17.63 0.59
CA GLY A 71 -22.42 17.95 -0.83
C GLY A 71 -21.25 17.50 -1.70
N LEU A 72 -20.02 17.78 -1.26
CA LEU A 72 -18.79 17.40 -1.96
C LEU A 72 -18.59 15.88 -2.00
N LEU A 73 -18.84 15.17 -0.89
CA LEU A 73 -18.83 13.71 -0.87
C LEU A 73 -19.91 13.15 -1.80
N GLY A 74 -21.13 13.70 -1.78
CA GLY A 74 -22.20 13.31 -2.69
C GLY A 74 -21.82 13.43 -4.17
N MET A 75 -21.11 14.50 -4.57
CA MET A 75 -20.64 14.66 -5.96
C MET A 75 -19.48 13.73 -6.32
N THR A 76 -18.64 13.37 -5.35
CA THR A 76 -17.42 12.58 -5.59
C THR A 76 -17.65 11.07 -5.49
N THR A 77 -18.58 10.60 -4.65
CA THR A 77 -18.82 9.16 -4.45
C THR A 77 -20.05 8.62 -5.20
N CYS A 78 -20.87 9.48 -5.82
CA CYS A 78 -22.06 9.10 -6.59
C CYS A 78 -21.77 9.13 -8.10
N SER A 79 -21.99 8.02 -8.80
CA SER A 79 -21.75 7.92 -10.25
C SER A 79 -22.60 8.90 -11.07
N GLU A 80 -23.86 9.10 -10.68
CA GLU A 80 -24.79 10.02 -11.37
C GLU A 80 -24.36 11.48 -11.26
N ARG A 81 -23.69 11.83 -10.16
CA ARG A 81 -23.26 13.20 -9.84
C ARG A 81 -21.79 13.46 -10.16
N SER A 82 -21.05 12.45 -10.63
CA SER A 82 -19.64 12.57 -11.01
C SER A 82 -19.39 13.66 -12.06
N CYS A 83 -20.36 13.88 -12.96
CA CYS A 83 -20.29 14.94 -13.96
C CYS A 83 -20.37 16.35 -13.36
N GLU A 84 -21.06 16.53 -12.22
CA GLU A 84 -21.10 17.81 -11.48
C GLU A 84 -19.70 18.15 -10.96
N PHE A 85 -19.01 17.16 -10.40
CA PHE A 85 -17.65 17.34 -9.89
C PHE A 85 -16.66 17.70 -11.00
N GLN A 86 -16.77 17.07 -12.18
CA GLN A 86 -15.93 17.41 -13.33
C GLN A 86 -16.17 18.84 -13.84
N LYS A 87 -17.44 19.26 -13.97
CA LYS A 87 -17.78 20.64 -14.36
C LYS A 87 -17.28 21.66 -13.33
N PHE A 88 -17.39 21.33 -12.04
CA PHE A 88 -16.86 22.13 -10.96
C PHE A 88 -15.34 22.33 -11.10
N LEU A 89 -14.58 21.24 -11.33
CA LEU A 89 -13.13 21.32 -11.56
C LEU A 89 -12.76 22.11 -12.83
N GLN A 90 -13.50 21.94 -13.92
CA GLN A 90 -13.29 22.72 -15.16
C GLN A 90 -13.51 24.22 -14.94
N ARG A 91 -14.52 24.58 -14.14
CA ARG A 91 -14.76 25.98 -13.76
C ARG A 91 -13.65 26.50 -12.86
N LEU A 92 -13.19 25.69 -11.91
CA LEU A 92 -12.07 26.05 -11.04
C LEU A 92 -10.77 26.30 -11.83
N ASP A 93 -10.58 25.61 -12.95
CA ASP A 93 -9.41 25.79 -13.83
C ASP A 93 -9.37 27.16 -14.54
N THR A 94 -10.48 27.90 -14.61
CA THR A 94 -10.55 29.24 -15.20
C THR A 94 -10.14 30.37 -14.25
N TYR A 95 -10.00 30.07 -12.94
CA TYR A 95 -9.66 31.06 -11.92
C TYR A 95 -8.16 31.43 -11.99
N PRO A 96 -7.78 32.64 -11.52
CA PRO A 96 -6.38 33.00 -11.33
C PRO A 96 -5.65 32.00 -10.44
N THR A 97 -4.35 31.78 -10.69
CA THR A 97 -3.56 30.73 -10.03
C THR A 97 -3.66 30.78 -8.50
N ALA A 98 -3.60 31.96 -7.89
CA ALA A 98 -3.65 32.09 -6.42
C ALA A 98 -5.00 31.67 -5.84
N GLU A 99 -6.11 32.10 -6.44
CA GLU A 99 -7.48 31.73 -6.02
C GLU A 99 -7.72 30.23 -6.24
N ARG A 100 -7.27 29.71 -7.39
CA ARG A 100 -7.36 28.28 -7.71
C ARG A 100 -6.63 27.42 -6.68
N GLU A 101 -5.42 27.80 -6.29
CA GLU A 101 -4.64 27.10 -5.26
C GLU A 101 -5.35 27.11 -3.90
N SER A 102 -5.94 28.25 -3.50
CA SER A 102 -6.71 28.35 -2.25
C SER A 102 -7.90 27.37 -2.23
N HIS A 103 -8.70 27.38 -3.29
CA HIS A 103 -9.86 26.48 -3.39
C HIS A 103 -9.45 25.01 -3.48
N LEU A 104 -8.38 24.67 -4.21
CA LEU A 104 -7.85 23.30 -4.25
C LEU A 104 -7.39 22.84 -2.87
N PHE A 105 -6.77 23.74 -2.08
CA PHE A 105 -6.38 23.45 -0.71
C PHE A 105 -7.60 23.22 0.21
N GLU A 106 -8.65 24.02 0.08
CA GLU A 106 -9.92 23.87 0.82
C GLU A 106 -10.62 22.54 0.50
N ILE A 107 -10.77 22.22 -0.79
CA ILE A 107 -11.33 20.94 -1.26
C ILE A 107 -10.52 19.79 -0.69
N GLY A 108 -9.18 19.86 -0.82
CA GLY A 108 -8.26 18.88 -0.27
C GLY A 108 -8.49 18.70 1.22
N SER A 109 -8.51 19.81 1.97
CA SER A 109 -8.71 19.81 3.42
C SER A 109 -10.01 19.13 3.80
N LEU A 110 -11.14 19.49 3.17
CA LEU A 110 -12.44 18.87 3.43
C LEU A 110 -12.45 17.37 3.18
N LEU A 111 -11.96 16.93 2.00
CA LEU A 111 -11.93 15.51 1.62
C LEU A 111 -10.99 14.68 2.50
N THR A 112 -10.00 15.33 3.12
CA THR A 112 -8.95 14.69 3.93
C THR A 112 -9.13 14.86 5.44
N THR A 113 -10.10 15.68 5.87
CA THR A 113 -10.33 16.00 7.30
C THR A 113 -10.74 14.78 8.13
N ASN A 114 -11.45 13.83 7.53
CA ASN A 114 -11.98 12.66 8.21
C ASN A 114 -11.47 11.36 7.57
N ASN A 115 -10.78 10.54 8.37
CA ASN A 115 -10.27 9.23 7.97
C ASN A 115 -11.36 8.30 7.41
N CYS A 116 -12.54 8.26 8.00
CA CYS A 116 -13.65 7.43 7.51
C CYS A 116 -14.13 7.93 6.16
N ALA A 117 -14.35 9.24 6.01
CA ALA A 117 -14.79 9.83 4.74
C ALA A 117 -13.73 9.62 3.64
N PHE A 118 -12.45 9.78 3.97
CA PHE A 118 -11.36 9.54 3.03
C PHE A 118 -11.28 8.06 2.62
N LEU A 119 -11.48 7.13 3.55
CA LEU A 119 -11.52 5.69 3.25
C LEU A 119 -12.69 5.35 2.33
N ASP A 120 -13.89 5.86 2.63
CA ASP A 120 -15.09 5.65 1.80
C ASP A 120 -14.88 6.22 0.40
N LEU A 121 -14.26 7.40 0.30
CA LEU A 121 -13.90 8.03 -0.96
C LEU A 121 -12.86 7.21 -1.75
N ALA A 122 -11.76 6.80 -1.12
CA ALA A 122 -10.65 6.10 -1.77
C ALA A 122 -11.00 4.67 -2.19
N THR A 123 -11.94 4.02 -1.52
CA THR A 123 -12.37 2.65 -1.81
C THR A 123 -13.59 2.57 -2.73
N ASN A 124 -14.27 3.70 -2.99
CA ASN A 124 -15.36 3.83 -3.93
C ASN A 124 -14.83 4.07 -5.37
N GLN A 125 -15.46 3.47 -6.39
CA GLN A 125 -15.02 3.62 -7.79
C GLN A 125 -15.12 5.06 -8.33
N SER A 126 -16.20 5.79 -8.01
CA SER A 126 -16.36 7.19 -8.38
C SER A 126 -15.46 8.08 -7.52
N GLY A 127 -15.33 7.77 -6.24
CA GLY A 127 -14.50 8.52 -5.30
C GLY A 127 -13.00 8.43 -5.61
N SER A 128 -12.52 7.25 -5.99
CA SER A 128 -11.14 7.06 -6.43
C SER A 128 -10.87 7.78 -7.75
N HIS A 129 -11.83 7.78 -8.69
CA HIS A 129 -11.73 8.60 -9.90
C HIS A 129 -11.65 10.09 -9.56
N ALA A 130 -12.50 10.58 -8.64
CA ALA A 130 -12.44 11.97 -8.17
C ALA A 130 -11.06 12.31 -7.58
N LEU A 131 -10.52 11.46 -6.68
CA LEU A 131 -9.17 11.63 -6.13
C LEU A 131 -8.09 11.69 -7.22
N ARG A 132 -8.19 10.85 -8.26
CA ARG A 132 -7.26 10.88 -9.39
C ARG A 132 -7.32 12.19 -10.17
N THR A 133 -8.51 12.73 -10.39
CA THR A 133 -8.66 14.02 -11.07
C THR A 133 -8.13 15.19 -10.27
N LEU A 134 -7.98 15.03 -8.95
CA LEU A 134 -7.42 16.04 -8.04
C LEU A 134 -5.89 16.05 -8.01
N PHE A 135 -5.24 14.90 -8.23
CA PHE A 135 -3.77 14.84 -8.27
C PHE A 135 -3.19 15.76 -9.35
N ARG A 136 -2.01 16.34 -9.06
CA ARG A 136 -1.26 17.25 -9.95
C ARG A 136 -1.92 18.59 -10.25
N ARG A 137 -3.07 18.89 -9.63
CA ARG A 137 -3.69 20.22 -9.74
C ARG A 137 -3.03 21.25 -8.83
N SER A 138 -2.51 20.82 -7.68
CA SER A 138 -1.79 21.67 -6.72
C SER A 138 -0.81 20.83 -5.88
N PRO A 139 0.44 21.28 -5.66
CA PRO A 139 1.37 20.60 -4.76
C PRO A 139 0.88 20.51 -3.31
N ALA A 140 0.10 21.50 -2.85
CA ALA A 140 -0.45 21.52 -1.50
C ALA A 140 -1.59 20.49 -1.34
N LEU A 141 -2.46 20.39 -2.35
CA LEU A 141 -3.49 19.35 -2.43
C LEU A 141 -2.88 17.95 -2.47
N ASP A 142 -1.86 17.73 -3.32
CA ASP A 142 -1.15 16.45 -3.40
C ASP A 142 -0.57 16.04 -2.03
N HIS A 143 -0.03 17.00 -1.28
CA HIS A 143 0.46 16.77 0.08
C HIS A 143 -0.65 16.34 1.04
N LEU A 144 -1.81 16.99 1.03
CA LEU A 144 -2.95 16.64 1.89
C LEU A 144 -3.48 15.24 1.59
N ILE A 145 -3.65 14.90 0.30
CA ILE A 145 -4.08 13.56 -0.13
C ILE A 145 -3.05 12.52 0.33
N PHE A 146 -1.75 12.80 0.15
CA PHE A 146 -0.69 11.90 0.61
C PHE A 146 -0.70 11.69 2.13
N LEU A 147 -0.87 12.75 2.92
CA LEU A 147 -0.99 12.63 4.37
C LEU A 147 -2.14 11.71 4.74
N SER A 148 -3.30 11.85 4.08
CA SER A 148 -4.46 10.98 4.33
C SER A 148 -4.22 9.53 3.95
N VAL A 149 -3.59 9.27 2.81
CA VAL A 149 -3.15 7.92 2.42
C VAL A 149 -2.21 7.33 3.48
N SER A 150 -1.26 8.14 3.97
CA SER A 150 -0.29 7.71 4.97
C SER A 150 -0.93 7.42 6.33
N MET A 151 -1.87 8.26 6.76
CA MET A 151 -2.61 8.09 8.02
C MET A 151 -3.53 6.87 7.98
N ASN A 152 -4.11 6.58 6.82
CA ASN A 152 -5.04 5.48 6.62
C ASN A 152 -4.39 4.22 6.02
N PHE A 153 -3.05 4.18 5.96
CA PHE A 153 -2.29 3.16 5.23
C PHE A 153 -2.72 1.73 5.55
N PHE A 154 -2.82 1.33 6.82
CA PHE A 154 -3.19 -0.05 7.16
C PHE A 154 -4.63 -0.40 6.76
N SER A 155 -5.56 0.53 6.94
CA SER A 155 -6.96 0.37 6.52
C SER A 155 -7.07 0.27 4.99
N LEU A 156 -6.34 1.11 4.26
CA LEU A 156 -6.26 1.06 2.80
C LEU A 156 -5.64 -0.27 2.32
N MET A 157 -4.55 -0.70 2.92
CA MET A 157 -3.85 -1.96 2.57
C MET A 157 -4.68 -3.21 2.85
N THR A 158 -5.44 -3.22 3.94
CA THR A 158 -6.37 -4.33 4.21
C THR A 158 -7.56 -4.33 3.25
N ASN A 159 -8.06 -3.16 2.84
CA ASN A 159 -9.11 -3.06 1.82
C ASN A 159 -8.63 -3.50 0.43
N LEU A 160 -7.41 -3.13 0.01
CA LEU A 160 -6.77 -3.59 -1.23
C LEU A 160 -6.79 -5.11 -1.38
N ALA A 161 -6.68 -5.82 -0.27
CA ALA A 161 -6.56 -7.26 -0.31
C ALA A 161 -7.87 -8.01 0.01
N ARG A 162 -8.91 -7.31 0.49
CA ARG A 162 -10.21 -7.90 0.84
C ARG A 162 -11.21 -7.95 -0.32
N VAL A 163 -11.16 -7.00 -1.25
CA VAL A 163 -12.22 -6.82 -2.25
C VAL A 163 -11.62 -6.55 -3.62
N GLU A 164 -12.00 -7.35 -4.63
CA GLU A 164 -11.50 -7.24 -6.00
C GLU A 164 -11.76 -5.85 -6.62
N THR A 165 -12.93 -5.25 -6.33
CA THR A 165 -13.31 -3.91 -6.81
C THR A 165 -12.65 -2.77 -6.05
N GLY A 166 -12.53 -2.86 -4.72
CA GLY A 166 -11.82 -1.87 -3.90
C GLY A 166 -10.30 -1.86 -4.14
N CYS A 167 -9.76 -3.00 -4.58
CA CYS A 167 -8.36 -3.13 -4.97
C CYS A 167 -8.02 -2.31 -6.22
N LEU A 168 -8.86 -2.36 -7.24
CA LEU A 168 -8.66 -1.61 -8.48
C LEU A 168 -8.67 -0.10 -8.22
N ALA A 169 -9.72 0.41 -7.58
CA ALA A 169 -9.87 1.82 -7.25
C ALA A 169 -8.67 2.38 -6.48
N LEU A 170 -8.22 1.65 -5.46
CA LEU A 170 -7.09 2.07 -4.64
C LEU A 170 -5.74 1.92 -5.35
N ASN A 171 -5.55 0.88 -6.17
CA ASN A 171 -4.36 0.75 -7.03
C ASN A 171 -4.25 1.91 -8.01
N GLU A 172 -5.37 2.34 -8.62
CA GLU A 172 -5.40 3.50 -9.50
C GLU A 172 -5.00 4.80 -8.78
N VAL A 173 -5.44 5.00 -7.52
CA VAL A 173 -5.00 6.12 -6.68
C VAL A 173 -3.49 6.05 -6.39
N PHE A 174 -2.97 4.87 -6.04
CA PHE A 174 -1.53 4.68 -5.81
C PHE A 174 -0.67 4.90 -7.07
N GLN A 175 -1.22 4.64 -8.27
CA GLN A 175 -0.52 4.91 -9.53
C GLN A 175 -0.33 6.41 -9.80
N GLU A 176 -1.23 7.27 -9.29
CA GLU A 176 -1.08 8.73 -9.42
C GLU A 176 -0.01 9.32 -8.49
N ILE A 177 0.28 8.64 -7.37
CA ILE A 177 1.29 9.08 -6.40
C ILE A 177 2.69 8.87 -6.99
N ARG A 178 3.44 9.96 -7.12
CA ARG A 178 4.78 10.02 -7.76
C ARG A 178 5.82 10.72 -6.89
N GLY A 179 7.08 10.58 -7.29
CA GLY A 179 8.23 11.22 -6.64
C GLY A 179 8.34 10.87 -5.14
N LYS A 180 8.70 11.86 -4.32
CA LYS A 180 8.96 11.69 -2.88
C LYS A 180 7.83 10.98 -2.12
N TYR A 181 6.57 11.20 -2.49
CA TYR A 181 5.42 10.58 -1.84
C TYR A 181 5.34 9.09 -2.12
N ARG A 182 5.64 8.70 -3.37
CA ARG A 182 5.71 7.30 -3.77
C ARG A 182 6.81 6.59 -2.99
N ASP A 183 7.99 7.22 -2.88
CA ASP A 183 9.12 6.67 -2.14
C ASP A 183 8.81 6.49 -0.64
N LEU A 184 8.07 7.42 -0.04
CA LEU A 184 7.61 7.30 1.35
C LEU A 184 6.65 6.12 1.55
N ILE A 185 5.76 5.85 0.59
CA ILE A 185 4.86 4.68 0.62
C ILE A 185 5.67 3.39 0.51
N PHE A 186 6.60 3.32 -0.46
CA PHE A 186 7.52 2.19 -0.59
C PHE A 186 8.28 1.92 0.70
N LYS A 187 8.86 2.96 1.31
CA LYS A 187 9.55 2.87 2.61
C LYS A 187 8.63 2.38 3.72
N ARG A 188 7.37 2.82 3.72
CA ARG A 188 6.37 2.39 4.70
C ARG A 188 6.03 0.91 4.52
N VAL A 189 5.82 0.42 3.30
CA VAL A 189 5.60 -1.01 3.01
C VAL A 189 6.82 -1.81 3.45
N ALA A 190 8.02 -1.44 3.02
CA ALA A 190 9.26 -2.13 3.36
C ALA A 190 9.47 -2.25 4.88
N LYS A 191 9.26 -1.17 5.64
CA LYS A 191 9.35 -1.18 7.12
C LYS A 191 8.39 -2.15 7.79
N ASN A 192 7.30 -2.49 7.11
CA ASN A 192 6.18 -3.28 7.61
C ASN A 192 6.08 -4.66 6.92
N ALA A 193 7.05 -5.02 6.07
CA ALA A 193 6.96 -6.20 5.22
C ALA A 193 6.87 -7.50 6.04
N ASP A 194 7.57 -7.56 7.18
CA ASP A 194 7.56 -8.70 8.09
C ASP A 194 6.15 -9.08 8.52
N TRP A 195 5.38 -8.16 9.10
CA TRP A 195 4.02 -8.50 9.54
C TRP A 195 3.03 -8.58 8.37
N LEU A 196 3.21 -7.75 7.32
CA LEU A 196 2.36 -7.79 6.13
C LEU A 196 2.44 -9.14 5.42
N SER A 197 3.62 -9.72 5.30
CA SER A 197 3.82 -10.99 4.59
C SER A 197 3.17 -12.18 5.28
N PHE A 198 2.89 -12.10 6.58
CA PHE A 198 2.15 -13.12 7.34
C PHE A 198 0.65 -12.79 7.53
N ASP A 199 0.21 -11.60 7.16
CA ASP A 199 -1.22 -11.25 7.17
C ASP A 199 -1.92 -11.80 5.93
N HIS A 200 -3.10 -12.39 6.11
CA HIS A 200 -3.89 -13.01 5.03
C HIS A 200 -4.10 -12.08 3.83
N TYR A 201 -4.23 -10.77 4.11
CA TYR A 201 -4.47 -9.74 3.13
C TYR A 201 -3.16 -8.99 2.78
N GLY A 202 -2.33 -8.71 3.77
CA GLY A 202 -1.04 -8.02 3.63
C GLY A 202 -0.08 -8.70 2.64
N THR A 203 -0.14 -10.03 2.47
CA THR A 203 0.70 -10.72 1.49
C THR A 203 0.46 -10.18 0.06
N HIS A 204 -0.78 -9.87 -0.32
CA HIS A 204 -1.07 -9.31 -1.65
C HIS A 204 -0.44 -7.92 -1.84
N VAL A 205 -0.41 -7.12 -0.77
CA VAL A 205 0.24 -5.81 -0.79
C VAL A 205 1.73 -5.96 -1.07
N VAL A 206 2.42 -6.84 -0.32
CA VAL A 206 3.86 -7.05 -0.52
C VAL A 206 4.14 -7.58 -1.93
N GLN A 207 3.33 -8.52 -2.43
CA GLN A 207 3.44 -9.03 -3.79
C GLN A 207 3.26 -7.95 -4.86
N ASN A 208 2.29 -7.06 -4.70
CA ASN A 208 2.06 -5.95 -5.64
C ASN A 208 3.27 -5.02 -5.66
N PHE A 209 3.81 -4.68 -4.49
CA PHE A 209 4.98 -3.80 -4.38
C PHE A 209 6.25 -4.43 -4.97
N LEU A 210 6.47 -5.73 -4.76
CA LEU A 210 7.57 -6.45 -5.39
C LEU A 210 7.45 -6.48 -6.93
N THR A 211 6.23 -6.58 -7.46
CA THR A 211 5.97 -6.55 -8.92
C THR A 211 6.37 -5.23 -9.58
N LEU A 212 6.44 -4.15 -8.80
CA LEU A 212 6.87 -2.84 -9.32
C LEU A 212 8.39 -2.75 -9.54
N GLU A 213 9.18 -3.71 -9.04
CA GLU A 213 10.63 -3.80 -9.24
C GLU A 213 11.37 -2.48 -8.94
N ASN A 214 10.93 -1.74 -7.90
CA ASN A 214 11.64 -0.57 -7.44
C ASN A 214 12.92 -1.00 -6.69
N PRO A 215 14.13 -0.61 -7.14
CA PRO A 215 15.38 -1.18 -6.62
C PRO A 215 15.52 -1.06 -5.10
N GLY A 216 15.36 0.16 -4.57
CA GLY A 216 15.53 0.42 -3.14
C GLY A 216 14.42 -0.20 -2.29
N ALA A 217 13.18 -0.20 -2.77
CA ALA A 217 12.08 -0.79 -2.03
C ALA A 217 12.12 -2.32 -2.02
N THR A 218 12.41 -2.95 -3.16
CA THR A 218 12.50 -4.41 -3.27
C THR A 218 13.64 -4.95 -2.41
N ALA A 219 14.81 -4.30 -2.44
CA ALA A 219 15.91 -4.64 -1.55
C ALA A 219 15.52 -4.48 -0.07
N ALA A 220 14.93 -3.34 0.32
CA ALA A 220 14.52 -3.08 1.70
C ALA A 220 13.41 -4.04 2.19
N ILE A 221 12.50 -4.47 1.32
CA ILE A 221 11.52 -5.52 1.62
C ILE A 221 12.25 -6.83 1.89
N ALA A 222 13.18 -7.24 1.03
CA ALA A 222 13.92 -8.49 1.21
C ALA A 222 14.79 -8.48 2.48
N GLU A 223 15.48 -7.38 2.77
CA GLU A 223 16.22 -7.18 4.02
C GLU A 223 15.30 -7.31 5.24
N ARG A 224 14.10 -6.73 5.19
CA ARG A 224 13.11 -6.83 6.28
C ARG A 224 12.62 -8.26 6.48
N LEU A 225 12.55 -9.06 5.42
CA LEU A 225 12.09 -10.44 5.44
C LEU A 225 13.20 -11.46 5.75
N CYS A 226 14.46 -11.03 5.85
CA CYS A 226 15.57 -11.89 6.25
C CYS A 226 15.30 -12.55 7.62
N GLY A 227 15.56 -13.85 7.70
CA GLY A 227 15.20 -14.74 8.81
C GLY A 227 13.77 -15.29 8.75
N CYS A 228 12.96 -14.88 7.77
CA CYS A 228 11.58 -15.31 7.61
C CYS A 228 11.32 -16.09 6.31
N PHE A 229 12.26 -16.18 5.36
CA PHE A 229 11.98 -16.76 4.04
C PHE A 229 11.59 -18.23 4.12
N PHE A 230 12.24 -19.05 4.96
CA PHE A 230 11.83 -20.44 5.14
C PHE A 230 10.40 -20.59 5.68
N ARG A 231 10.00 -19.73 6.61
CA ARG A 231 8.63 -19.75 7.17
C ARG A 231 7.62 -19.32 6.12
N LEU A 232 7.89 -18.23 5.41
CA LEU A 232 7.02 -17.74 4.34
C LEU A 232 6.89 -18.73 3.19
N ALA A 233 7.98 -19.40 2.80
CA ALA A 233 7.97 -20.38 1.72
C ALA A 233 7.03 -21.57 1.98
N LYS A 234 6.80 -21.92 3.26
CA LYS A 234 5.91 -23.00 3.69
C LYS A 234 4.46 -22.55 3.91
N GLU A 235 4.15 -21.28 3.64
CA GLU A 235 2.79 -20.73 3.68
C GLU A 235 2.25 -20.54 2.26
N ARG A 236 0.96 -20.84 2.03
CA ARG A 236 0.35 -20.78 0.68
C ARG A 236 0.52 -19.41 0.02
N GLN A 237 0.28 -18.35 0.77
CA GLN A 237 0.39 -16.98 0.25
C GLN A 237 1.82 -16.45 0.37
N GLY A 238 2.52 -16.82 1.44
CA GLY A 238 3.92 -16.44 1.66
C GLY A 238 4.86 -16.96 0.57
N SER A 239 4.62 -18.15 0.00
CA SER A 239 5.46 -18.73 -1.05
C SER A 239 5.56 -17.82 -2.28
N TYR A 240 4.48 -17.15 -2.66
CA TYR A 240 4.48 -16.20 -3.79
C TYR A 240 5.34 -14.96 -3.52
N VAL A 241 5.43 -14.51 -2.25
CA VAL A 241 6.32 -13.41 -1.87
C VAL A 241 7.77 -13.83 -2.08
N VAL A 242 8.14 -15.02 -1.59
CA VAL A 242 9.51 -15.53 -1.71
C VAL A 242 9.88 -15.77 -3.18
N GLU A 243 8.97 -16.33 -3.98
CA GLU A 243 9.18 -16.49 -5.42
C GLU A 243 9.41 -15.14 -6.15
N LYS A 244 8.67 -14.09 -5.78
CA LYS A 244 8.90 -12.75 -6.34
C LYS A 244 10.26 -12.19 -5.93
N CYS A 245 10.66 -12.34 -4.68
CA CYS A 245 12.00 -11.95 -4.23
C CYS A 245 13.11 -12.70 -4.98
N LEU A 246 12.96 -14.01 -5.20
CA LEU A 246 13.94 -14.81 -5.97
C LEU A 246 14.07 -14.34 -7.43
N LYS A 247 12.96 -13.95 -8.06
CA LYS A 247 12.97 -13.49 -9.46
C LYS A 247 13.58 -12.10 -9.62
N SER A 248 13.51 -11.25 -8.60
CA SER A 248 14.08 -9.89 -8.64
C SER A 248 15.58 -9.87 -8.41
N CYS A 249 16.34 -9.21 -9.29
CA CYS A 249 17.78 -9.01 -9.10
C CYS A 249 18.13 -8.14 -7.87
N PHE A 250 17.17 -7.40 -7.30
CA PHE A 250 17.37 -6.56 -6.11
C PHE A 250 17.18 -7.31 -4.78
N ALA A 251 16.64 -8.52 -4.81
CA ALA A 251 16.28 -9.29 -3.61
C ALA A 251 16.85 -10.72 -3.59
N ARG A 252 17.08 -11.31 -4.77
CA ARG A 252 17.46 -12.72 -4.94
C ARG A 252 18.62 -13.15 -4.07
N GLU A 253 19.71 -12.37 -4.06
CA GLU A 253 20.92 -12.72 -3.31
C GLU A 253 20.66 -12.83 -1.80
N ILE A 254 19.82 -11.97 -1.25
CA ILE A 254 19.44 -12.00 0.18
C ILE A 254 18.68 -13.29 0.50
N VAL A 255 17.75 -13.70 -0.37
CA VAL A 255 16.98 -14.94 -0.19
C VAL A 255 17.90 -16.16 -0.31
N LEU A 256 18.77 -16.19 -1.32
CA LEU A 256 19.68 -17.30 -1.56
C LEU A 256 20.70 -17.45 -0.44
N GLU A 257 21.18 -16.35 0.14
CA GLU A 257 22.11 -16.40 1.28
C GLU A 257 21.44 -16.99 2.53
N GLU A 258 20.18 -16.62 2.85
CA GLU A 258 19.43 -17.27 3.93
C GLU A 258 19.28 -18.77 3.67
N PHE A 259 18.93 -19.16 2.45
CA PHE A 259 18.76 -20.57 2.10
C PHE A 259 20.07 -21.34 2.17
N ARG A 260 21.19 -20.71 1.78
CA ARG A 260 22.52 -21.30 1.82
C ARG A 260 22.98 -21.57 3.24
N GLY A 261 22.59 -20.72 4.20
CA GLY A 261 22.96 -20.82 5.61
C GLY A 261 22.25 -21.92 6.41
N ASN A 262 21.24 -22.60 5.87
CA ASN A 262 20.49 -23.62 6.61
C ASN A 262 20.06 -24.82 5.76
N ASP A 263 20.97 -25.78 5.63
CA ASP A 263 20.78 -27.01 4.84
C ASP A 263 19.56 -27.83 5.30
N GLN A 264 19.30 -27.88 6.61
CA GLN A 264 18.18 -28.65 7.15
C GLN A 264 16.83 -28.04 6.76
N GLU A 265 16.68 -26.71 6.88
CA GLU A 265 15.46 -26.04 6.44
C GLU A 265 15.32 -26.03 4.92
N TRP A 266 16.42 -25.98 4.16
CA TRP A 266 16.40 -26.17 2.70
C TRP A 266 15.78 -27.51 2.31
N VAL A 267 16.24 -28.62 2.89
CA VAL A 267 15.69 -29.96 2.64
C VAL A 267 14.23 -30.06 3.09
N ARG A 268 13.87 -29.48 4.24
CA ARG A 268 12.48 -29.46 4.73
C ARG A 268 11.56 -28.68 3.79
N MET A 269 11.97 -27.50 3.36
CA MET A 269 11.22 -26.66 2.41
C MET A 269 11.05 -27.37 1.06
N ALA A 270 12.10 -28.02 0.56
CA ALA A 270 12.06 -28.82 -0.67
C ALA A 270 11.01 -29.95 -0.64
N ASN A 271 10.69 -30.47 0.55
CA ASN A 271 9.68 -31.52 0.75
C ASN A 271 8.31 -31.01 1.20
N ASP A 272 8.15 -29.69 1.38
CA ASP A 272 6.90 -29.09 1.83
C ASP A 272 5.89 -28.90 0.67
N LYS A 273 4.59 -28.94 1.01
CA LYS A 273 3.47 -28.78 0.05
C LYS A 273 3.47 -27.46 -0.73
N PHE A 274 4.01 -26.38 -0.15
CA PHE A 274 4.17 -25.08 -0.78
C PHE A 274 5.65 -24.76 -1.03
N GLY A 275 6.52 -25.11 -0.07
CA GLY A 275 7.96 -24.85 -0.15
C GLY A 275 8.64 -25.50 -1.35
N ASN A 276 8.13 -26.64 -1.85
CA ASN A 276 8.68 -27.28 -3.06
C ASN A 276 8.61 -26.37 -4.30
N PHE A 277 7.63 -25.45 -4.39
CA PHE A 277 7.55 -24.49 -5.49
C PHE A 277 8.64 -23.42 -5.38
N VAL A 278 8.91 -22.94 -4.15
CA VAL A 278 9.97 -21.98 -3.88
C VAL A 278 11.35 -22.59 -4.14
N ALA A 279 11.58 -23.84 -3.72
CA ALA A 279 12.83 -24.55 -4.00
C ALA A 279 13.05 -24.74 -5.52
N GLN A 280 12.01 -25.14 -6.27
CA GLN A 280 12.07 -25.20 -7.73
C GLN A 280 12.36 -23.83 -8.36
N CYS A 281 11.73 -22.77 -7.84
CA CYS A 281 11.96 -21.40 -8.30
C CYS A 281 13.43 -21.00 -8.09
N ALA A 282 14.00 -21.25 -6.91
CA ALA A 282 15.40 -20.94 -6.61
C ALA A 282 16.35 -21.68 -7.57
N LEU A 283 16.15 -22.99 -7.77
CA LEU A 283 16.97 -23.79 -8.68
C LEU A 283 16.88 -23.31 -10.13
N LYS A 284 15.68 -22.99 -10.61
CA LYS A 284 15.46 -22.45 -11.97
C LYS A 284 16.13 -21.09 -12.14
N VAL A 285 15.94 -20.17 -11.20
CA VAL A 285 16.57 -18.84 -11.24
C VAL A 285 18.09 -18.98 -11.25
N MET A 286 18.67 -19.83 -10.38
CA MET A 286 20.12 -20.04 -10.39
C MET A 286 20.63 -20.58 -11.73
N LYS A 287 19.86 -21.46 -12.39
CA LYS A 287 20.18 -21.99 -13.72
C LYS A 287 20.08 -20.91 -14.81
N GLU A 288 18.99 -20.16 -14.83
CA GLU A 288 18.71 -19.09 -15.80
C GLU A 288 19.74 -17.95 -15.70
N GLU A 289 20.21 -17.66 -14.50
CA GLU A 289 21.14 -16.56 -14.20
C GLU A 289 22.61 -17.01 -14.22
N GLY A 290 22.90 -18.25 -14.63
CA GLY A 290 24.26 -18.77 -14.76
C GLY A 290 25.01 -18.96 -13.44
N MET A 291 24.30 -19.09 -12.30
CA MET A 291 24.85 -19.29 -10.97
C MET A 291 25.29 -20.75 -10.72
N THR A 292 25.99 -21.35 -11.68
CA THR A 292 26.33 -22.78 -11.71
C THR A 292 27.01 -23.30 -10.44
N PRO A 293 27.98 -22.61 -9.82
CA PRO A 293 28.61 -23.10 -8.58
C PRO A 293 27.60 -23.19 -7.42
N LEU A 294 26.74 -22.19 -7.28
CA LEU A 294 25.73 -22.13 -6.23
C LEU A 294 24.61 -23.16 -6.49
N LEU A 295 24.15 -23.29 -7.74
CA LEU A 295 23.20 -24.32 -8.15
C LEU A 295 23.70 -25.72 -7.76
N ARG A 296 24.97 -26.03 -8.08
CA ARG A 296 25.60 -27.30 -7.71
C ARG A 296 25.59 -27.50 -6.20
N GLU A 297 25.98 -26.49 -5.43
CA GLU A 297 25.95 -26.56 -3.95
C GLU A 297 24.56 -26.92 -3.41
N PHE A 298 23.50 -26.24 -3.88
CA PHE A 298 22.13 -26.53 -3.44
C PHE A 298 21.64 -27.92 -3.84
N ILE A 299 22.05 -28.42 -5.01
CA ILE A 299 21.74 -29.79 -5.46
C ILE A 299 22.46 -30.82 -4.58
N GLU A 300 23.73 -30.60 -4.25
CA GLU A 300 24.51 -31.50 -3.37
C GLU A 300 23.89 -31.62 -1.98
N LYS A 301 23.36 -30.51 -1.43
CA LYS A 301 22.64 -30.52 -0.14
C LYS A 301 21.39 -31.41 -0.15
N LEU A 302 20.75 -31.58 -1.32
CA LEU A 302 19.58 -32.45 -1.49
C LEU A 302 19.95 -33.90 -1.83
N ARG A 303 21.14 -34.15 -2.41
CA ARG A 303 21.56 -35.46 -2.93
C ARG A 303 21.36 -36.62 -1.95
N PRO A 304 21.70 -36.53 -0.65
CA PRO A 304 21.48 -37.61 0.31
C PRO A 304 20.02 -38.03 0.46
N TYR A 305 19.08 -37.14 0.11
CA TYR A 305 17.65 -37.32 0.31
C TYR A 305 16.91 -37.73 -0.97
N PHE A 306 17.56 -37.82 -2.13
CA PHE A 306 16.87 -38.11 -3.40
C PHE A 306 16.04 -39.40 -3.37
N CYS A 307 16.50 -40.45 -2.69
CA CYS A 307 15.74 -41.70 -2.57
C CYS A 307 14.40 -41.50 -1.86
N THR A 308 14.37 -40.72 -0.78
CA THR A 308 13.13 -40.45 -0.01
C THR A 308 12.28 -39.37 -0.66
N MET A 309 12.91 -38.39 -1.32
CA MET A 309 12.24 -37.31 -2.05
C MET A 309 11.47 -37.79 -3.29
N LYS A 310 11.73 -38.99 -3.80
CA LYS A 310 10.95 -39.59 -4.91
C LYS A 310 9.45 -39.75 -4.58
N ILE A 311 9.08 -39.66 -3.31
CA ILE A 311 7.71 -39.77 -2.81
C ILE A 311 7.29 -38.41 -2.22
N GLY A 312 6.01 -38.03 -2.36
CA GLY A 312 5.50 -36.77 -1.82
C GLY A 312 5.78 -35.56 -2.72
N TYR A 313 6.08 -34.41 -2.12
CA TYR A 313 6.27 -33.14 -2.85
C TYR A 313 7.70 -32.97 -3.41
N GLY A 314 8.70 -33.57 -2.77
CA GLY A 314 10.10 -33.52 -3.21
C GLY A 314 10.33 -34.12 -4.61
N LYS A 315 9.41 -34.96 -5.10
CA LYS A 315 9.50 -35.62 -6.41
C LYS A 315 9.59 -34.61 -7.56
N ASN A 316 8.98 -33.43 -7.39
CA ASN A 316 8.99 -32.36 -8.37
C ASN A 316 10.40 -31.79 -8.55
N ILE A 317 11.17 -31.71 -7.45
CA ILE A 317 12.55 -31.23 -7.48
C ILE A 317 13.45 -32.27 -8.11
N VAL A 318 13.33 -33.55 -7.72
CA VAL A 318 14.11 -34.64 -8.33
C VAL A 318 13.89 -34.67 -9.85
N ARG A 319 12.64 -34.50 -10.31
CA ARG A 319 12.32 -34.42 -11.73
C ARG A 319 12.94 -33.20 -12.42
N LEU A 320 12.96 -32.05 -11.74
CA LEU A 320 13.53 -30.81 -12.28
C LEU A 320 15.04 -30.92 -12.51
N ILE A 321 15.75 -31.55 -11.58
CA ILE A 321 17.22 -31.62 -11.61
C ILE A 321 17.77 -32.88 -12.28
N GLN A 322 16.91 -33.77 -12.80
CA GLN A 322 17.33 -35.04 -13.41
C GLN A 322 18.38 -34.84 -14.52
N GLU A 323 18.16 -33.87 -15.41
CA GLU A 323 19.11 -33.51 -16.48
C GLU A 323 20.40 -32.88 -15.93
N ASP A 324 20.32 -32.17 -14.81
CA ASP A 324 21.48 -31.52 -14.19
C ASP A 324 22.32 -32.53 -13.38
N ILE A 325 21.70 -33.58 -12.83
CA ILE A 325 22.40 -34.74 -12.24
C ILE A 325 23.21 -35.46 -13.32
N GLU A 326 22.63 -35.64 -14.51
CA GLU A 326 23.27 -36.34 -15.63
C GLU A 326 24.40 -35.54 -16.28
N ARG A 327 24.38 -34.20 -16.20
CA ARG A 327 25.44 -33.31 -16.70
C ARG A 327 26.52 -32.96 -15.69
N CYS A 328 26.26 -33.16 -14.39
CA CYS A 328 27.23 -32.87 -13.32
C CYS A 328 28.04 -34.10 -12.86
N LEU A 329 27.68 -35.29 -13.36
CA LEU A 329 28.45 -36.54 -13.29
C LEU A 329 29.36 -36.68 -14.51
#